data_AF-A0A8H3DVY4-F1
#
_entry.id   AF-A0A8H3DVY4-F1
#
_cell.length_a   1.000
_cell.length_b   1.000
_cell.length_c   1.000
_cell.angle_alpha   90.00
_cell.angle_beta   90.00
_cell.angle_gamma   90.00
#
_symmetry.space_group_name_H-M   'P 1'
#
loop_
_entity.id
_entity.type
_entity.pdbx_description
1 polymer ?
#
loop_
_entity_poly.entity_id
_entity_poly.type
_entity_poly.pdbx_seq_one_letter_code
_entity_poly.pdbx_strand_id
1 'polypeptide(L)'
;MSSVPTPYTLNAKTPTEFDRFAPVHYVKIDGDLTSALALGTGGAVARSTIAVSIRGSTRSAGTIIHPEGSPISYRSCIVSTQNLTDAHVTIAGHILGQCKRSADNAEITVFLYILGRQIDYYVIDHEPKAIIWAAGQVPESFKDATRAKHEHEYWIHMENFPGPRFSTPEDLCLLKEVLASNAIDALTSEGSTSPMSVQQIHAHLKSLESFSSSGDAHQTYAVARLWNLILQSRIINKYGTPEARLDRFITITDSPPVFASSYASIAKLMLNRPNAHLGRCSRAWADRIAYTEEWRKYKTTNEREWKQIMALACVLVIASLLASKQNSCLFKIPIHTALLMSLAAAASAYYLLDESQNLGDHAADASTYFQEREEILYGVQRIAIVNAIPQALLVWSFIFFVLSVFFL
;
A
#
# COMPACT_ATOMS: atom_id res chain seq x y z
N MET A 1 -30.26 -39.23 -19.84
CA MET A 1 -28.82 -39.02 -20.06
C MET A 1 -28.29 -38.33 -18.82
N SER A 2 -27.64 -39.07 -17.92
CA SER A 2 -27.01 -38.50 -16.72
C SER A 2 -25.84 -37.63 -17.17
N SER A 3 -25.88 -36.33 -16.86
CA SER A 3 -24.69 -35.48 -16.97
C SER A 3 -23.60 -36.09 -16.09
N VAL A 4 -22.48 -36.46 -16.70
CA VAL A 4 -21.28 -36.87 -15.98
C VAL A 4 -20.93 -35.74 -15.00
N PRO A 5 -20.72 -36.00 -13.70
CA PRO A 5 -20.40 -34.94 -12.75
C PRO A 5 -19.07 -34.27 -13.16
N THR A 6 -19.07 -32.95 -13.31
CA THR A 6 -17.86 -32.15 -13.58
C THR A 6 -16.82 -32.39 -12.49
N PRO A 7 -15.55 -32.65 -12.82
CA PRO A 7 -14.49 -32.92 -11.83
C PRO A 7 -14.14 -31.66 -11.01
N TYR A 8 -13.56 -31.87 -9.84
CA TYR A 8 -12.98 -30.79 -9.05
C TYR A 8 -11.78 -30.18 -9.78
N THR A 9 -11.68 -28.84 -9.73
CA THR A 9 -10.61 -28.09 -10.40
C THR A 9 -9.71 -27.43 -9.36
N LEU A 10 -8.41 -27.74 -9.42
CA LEU A 10 -7.39 -27.04 -8.63
C LEU A 10 -7.15 -25.66 -9.24
N ASN A 11 -7.15 -24.64 -8.40
CA ASN A 11 -6.90 -23.27 -8.79
C ASN A 11 -5.72 -22.73 -7.97
N ALA A 12 -4.57 -22.61 -8.62
CA ALA A 12 -3.38 -22.07 -7.98
C ALA A 12 -3.56 -20.57 -7.72
N LYS A 13 -3.31 -20.18 -6.47
CA LYS A 13 -3.40 -18.79 -6.00
C LYS A 13 -2.08 -18.31 -5.44
N THR A 14 -1.95 -16.99 -5.30
CA THR A 14 -0.95 -16.39 -4.41
C THR A 14 -1.60 -16.01 -3.07
N PRO A 15 -0.84 -15.91 -1.97
CA PRO A 15 -1.35 -15.38 -0.70
C PRO A 15 -2.01 -14.00 -0.82
N THR A 16 -1.50 -13.12 -1.70
CA THR A 16 -2.09 -11.79 -1.95
C THR A 16 -3.47 -11.87 -2.60
N GLU A 17 -3.73 -12.88 -3.41
CA GLU A 17 -5.04 -13.08 -4.06
C GLU A 17 -6.11 -13.59 -3.10
N PHE A 18 -5.73 -14.01 -1.89
CA PHE A 18 -6.67 -14.44 -0.86
C PHE A 18 -7.15 -13.25 -0.01
N ASP A 19 -8.42 -12.90 -0.18
CA ASP A 19 -9.07 -11.92 0.70
C ASP A 19 -9.53 -12.58 2.00
N ARG A 20 -8.75 -12.39 3.07
CA ARG A 20 -9.08 -12.91 4.40
C ARG A 20 -10.29 -12.23 5.05
N PHE A 21 -10.73 -11.08 4.54
CA PHE A 21 -11.85 -10.31 5.08
C PHE A 21 -13.19 -10.66 4.40
N ALA A 22 -13.14 -11.40 3.30
CA ALA A 22 -14.33 -11.91 2.64
C ALA A 22 -15.12 -12.85 3.59
N PRO A 23 -16.47 -12.81 3.56
CA PRO A 23 -17.27 -13.73 4.35
C PRO A 23 -16.92 -15.18 4.04
N VAL A 24 -16.71 -16.00 5.08
CA VAL A 24 -16.41 -17.43 4.90
C VAL A 24 -17.63 -18.14 4.32
N HIS A 25 -17.49 -18.68 3.11
CA HIS A 25 -18.52 -19.51 2.51
C HIS A 25 -18.41 -20.94 3.05
N TYR A 26 -19.44 -21.38 3.78
CA TYR A 26 -19.55 -22.77 4.22
C TYR A 26 -19.96 -23.65 3.04
N VAL A 27 -19.11 -24.59 2.66
CA VAL A 27 -19.42 -25.58 1.63
C VAL A 27 -19.64 -26.93 2.29
N LYS A 28 -20.81 -27.54 2.02
CA LYS A 28 -21.02 -28.96 2.29
C LYS A 28 -20.18 -29.74 1.29
N ILE A 29 -19.10 -30.36 1.77
CA ILE A 29 -18.24 -31.20 0.93
C ILE A 29 -19.07 -32.40 0.46
N ASP A 30 -19.21 -32.54 -0.85
CA ASP A 30 -20.02 -33.60 -1.45
C ASP A 30 -19.30 -34.96 -1.32
N GLY A 31 -20.06 -36.04 -1.09
CA GLY A 31 -19.51 -37.40 -0.93
C GLY A 31 -18.77 -37.91 -2.18
N ASP A 32 -19.05 -37.29 -3.33
CA ASP A 32 -18.41 -37.53 -4.62
C ASP A 32 -16.93 -37.13 -4.64
N LEU A 33 -16.50 -36.10 -3.87
CA LEU A 33 -15.10 -35.66 -3.80
C LEU A 33 -14.20 -36.74 -3.21
N THR A 34 -14.64 -37.32 -2.09
CA THR A 34 -13.95 -38.43 -1.42
C THR A 34 -13.88 -39.67 -2.29
N SER A 35 -14.91 -39.92 -3.11
CA SER A 35 -14.99 -41.09 -4.01
C SER A 35 -14.12 -40.90 -5.27
N ALA A 36 -14.10 -39.71 -5.86
CA ALA A 36 -13.26 -39.38 -7.02
C ALA A 36 -11.76 -39.43 -6.69
N LEU A 37 -11.36 -39.03 -5.49
CA LEU A 37 -9.97 -39.10 -5.02
C LEU A 37 -9.54 -40.53 -4.62
N ALA A 38 -10.49 -41.40 -4.22
CA ALA A 38 -10.21 -42.80 -3.89
C ALA A 38 -9.89 -43.68 -5.11
N LEU A 39 -10.40 -43.32 -6.30
CA LEU A 39 -10.22 -44.07 -7.55
C LEU A 39 -8.85 -43.86 -8.23
N GLY A 40 -8.03 -42.90 -7.76
CA GLY A 40 -6.67 -42.64 -8.25
C GLY A 40 -5.55 -43.37 -7.48
N THR A 41 -5.88 -44.38 -6.66
CA THR A 41 -4.98 -44.98 -5.66
C THR A 41 -3.95 -45.94 -6.27
N GLY A 42 -2.86 -45.37 -6.78
CA GLY A 42 -1.63 -46.07 -7.13
C GLY A 42 -0.42 -45.48 -6.39
N GLY A 43 -0.49 -45.40 -5.06
CA GLY A 43 0.62 -44.90 -4.25
C GLY A 43 0.15 -44.68 -2.82
N ALA A 44 0.70 -45.43 -1.88
CA ALA A 44 0.42 -45.28 -0.46
C ALA A 44 0.53 -43.80 -0.07
N VAL A 45 -0.58 -43.23 0.40
CA VAL A 45 -0.61 -41.87 0.96
C VAL A 45 0.36 -41.87 2.13
N ALA A 46 1.57 -41.36 1.89
CA ALA A 46 2.53 -41.14 2.96
C ALA A 46 1.83 -40.26 3.99
N ARG A 47 1.64 -40.78 5.20
CA ARG A 47 1.35 -39.93 6.36
C ARG A 47 2.44 -38.88 6.38
N SER A 48 2.11 -37.63 6.03
CA SER A 48 3.06 -36.55 6.17
C SER A 48 3.42 -36.45 7.65
N THR A 49 4.68 -36.76 7.97
CA THR A 49 5.31 -36.62 9.28
C THR A 49 5.72 -35.17 9.56
N ILE A 50 5.47 -34.26 8.63
CA ILE A 50 5.81 -32.85 8.77
C ILE A 50 4.64 -32.20 9.50
N ALA A 51 4.77 -32.25 10.82
CA ALA A 51 3.93 -31.49 11.70
C ALA A 51 4.09 -30.00 11.35
N VAL A 52 2.99 -29.24 11.31
CA VAL A 52 3.02 -27.95 12.03
C VAL A 52 3.13 -28.34 13.50
N SER A 53 4.33 -28.79 13.84
CA SER A 53 4.74 -29.03 15.19
C SER A 53 5.01 -27.62 15.65
N ILE A 54 4.04 -27.05 16.35
CA ILE A 54 4.43 -26.26 17.49
C ILE A 54 5.30 -27.24 18.29
N ARG A 55 6.63 -27.22 18.17
CA ARG A 55 7.48 -27.97 19.11
C ARG A 55 7.08 -27.42 20.48
N GLY A 56 6.38 -28.26 21.25
CA GLY A 56 5.65 -27.88 22.47
C GLY A 56 4.11 -28.03 22.45
N SER A 57 3.43 -28.14 21.29
CA SER A 57 2.01 -28.52 21.22
C SER A 57 1.86 -29.98 20.82
N THR A 58 1.11 -30.67 21.65
CA THR A 58 0.66 -32.05 21.48
C THR A 58 -0.52 -32.16 20.51
N ARG A 59 -1.01 -31.07 19.91
CA ARG A 59 -2.23 -31.05 19.07
C ARG A 59 -1.91 -30.94 17.58
N SER A 60 -2.28 -31.98 16.84
CA SER A 60 -2.15 -32.10 15.38
C SER A 60 -3.28 -31.43 14.58
N ALA A 61 -4.29 -30.90 15.26
CA ALA A 61 -5.42 -30.17 14.66
C ALA A 61 -6.03 -29.21 15.69
N GLY A 62 -6.60 -28.11 15.22
CA GLY A 62 -7.30 -27.16 16.07
C GLY A 62 -7.75 -25.91 15.32
N THR A 63 -8.27 -24.96 16.10
CA THR A 63 -8.63 -23.63 15.62
C THR A 63 -7.92 -22.62 16.50
N ILE A 64 -7.34 -21.59 15.88
CA ILE A 64 -6.82 -20.40 16.57
C ILE A 64 -7.63 -19.18 16.15
N ILE A 65 -7.63 -18.15 16.98
CA ILE A 65 -8.20 -16.85 16.61
C ILE A 65 -7.06 -15.98 16.09
N HIS A 66 -7.20 -15.52 14.85
CA HIS A 66 -6.30 -14.55 14.24
C HIS A 66 -6.21 -13.30 15.14
N PRO A 67 -5.07 -12.61 15.24
CA PRO A 67 -4.96 -11.35 15.98
C PRO A 67 -5.97 -10.27 15.59
N GLU A 68 -6.52 -10.32 14.38
CA GLU A 68 -7.60 -9.43 13.91
C GLU A 68 -9.02 -9.98 14.15
N GLY A 69 -9.16 -11.20 14.68
CA GLY A 69 -10.43 -11.73 15.22
C GLY A 69 -11.08 -12.89 14.45
N SER A 70 -10.62 -13.24 13.25
CA SER A 70 -11.19 -14.35 12.47
C SER A 70 -10.66 -15.72 12.93
N PRO A 71 -11.48 -16.80 12.90
CA PRO A 71 -11.00 -18.14 13.22
C PRO A 71 -10.18 -18.71 12.06
N ILE A 72 -9.08 -19.38 12.40
CA ILE A 72 -8.22 -20.13 11.48
C ILE A 72 -8.18 -21.57 11.94
N SER A 73 -8.54 -22.49 11.05
CA SER A 73 -8.40 -23.91 11.28
C SER A 73 -7.06 -24.40 10.77
N TYR A 74 -6.40 -25.26 11.56
CA TYR A 74 -5.17 -25.93 11.15
C TYR A 74 -5.26 -27.43 11.43
N ARG A 75 -4.63 -28.23 10.57
CA ARG A 75 -4.51 -29.68 10.72
C ARG A 75 -3.24 -30.16 10.04
N SER A 76 -2.30 -30.68 10.82
CA SER A 76 -0.95 -31.02 10.35
C SER A 76 -0.33 -29.81 9.63
N CYS A 77 0.05 -29.90 8.35
CA CYS A 77 0.57 -28.78 7.56
C CYS A 77 -0.50 -27.91 6.87
N ILE A 78 -1.79 -28.15 7.11
CA ILE A 78 -2.87 -27.51 6.36
C ILE A 78 -3.44 -26.35 7.17
N VAL A 79 -3.64 -25.22 6.52
CA VAL A 79 -4.34 -24.06 7.08
C VAL A 79 -5.50 -23.63 6.19
N SER A 80 -6.58 -23.16 6.81
CA SER A 80 -7.76 -22.63 6.11
C SER A 80 -8.59 -21.74 7.04
N THR A 81 -9.40 -20.87 6.46
CA THR A 81 -10.51 -20.20 7.16
C THR A 81 -11.76 -21.09 7.27
N GLN A 82 -11.78 -22.22 6.57
CA GLN A 82 -12.84 -23.23 6.63
C GLN A 82 -12.51 -24.34 7.64
N ASN A 83 -13.52 -25.08 8.06
CA ASN A 83 -13.32 -26.27 8.90
C ASN A 83 -12.61 -27.38 8.09
N LEU A 84 -11.49 -27.87 8.63
CA LEU A 84 -10.70 -28.90 7.97
C LEU A 84 -11.28 -30.29 8.21
N THR A 85 -11.48 -31.02 7.12
CA THR A 85 -12.01 -32.40 7.08
C THR A 85 -10.98 -33.38 6.52
N ASP A 86 -11.27 -34.68 6.50
CA ASP A 86 -10.38 -35.67 5.87
C ASP A 86 -10.20 -35.43 4.37
N ALA A 87 -11.20 -34.85 3.69
CA ALA A 87 -11.08 -34.47 2.28
C ALA A 87 -9.95 -33.46 2.05
N HIS A 88 -9.79 -32.47 2.95
CA HIS A 88 -8.71 -31.50 2.87
C HIS A 88 -7.34 -32.17 3.01
N VAL A 89 -7.22 -33.18 3.88
CA VAL A 89 -5.98 -33.94 4.07
C VAL A 89 -5.61 -34.71 2.80
N THR A 90 -6.59 -35.37 2.18
CA THR A 90 -6.38 -36.10 0.92
C THR A 90 -5.97 -35.16 -0.21
N ILE A 91 -6.64 -34.02 -0.34
CA ILE A 91 -6.33 -32.99 -1.36
C ILE A 91 -4.91 -32.43 -1.16
N ALA A 92 -4.56 -32.05 0.07
CA ALA A 92 -3.22 -31.56 0.39
C ALA A 92 -2.15 -32.60 0.04
N GLY A 93 -2.38 -33.87 0.37
CA GLY A 93 -1.46 -34.97 0.01
C GLY A 93 -1.28 -35.10 -1.51
N HIS A 94 -2.36 -34.99 -2.28
CA HIS A 94 -2.32 -35.03 -3.74
C HIS A 94 -1.54 -33.86 -4.35
N ILE A 95 -1.75 -32.64 -3.83
CA ILE A 95 -1.01 -31.43 -4.25
C ILE A 95 0.47 -31.57 -3.92
N LEU A 96 0.80 -31.95 -2.69
CA LEU A 96 2.18 -32.11 -2.23
C LEU A 96 2.95 -33.20 -2.98
N GLY A 97 2.26 -34.20 -3.53
CA GLY A 97 2.86 -35.21 -4.41
C GLY A 97 3.27 -34.67 -5.78
N GLN A 98 2.72 -33.53 -6.20
CA GLN A 98 3.01 -32.88 -7.49
C GLN A 98 3.94 -31.66 -7.38
N CYS A 99 4.21 -31.19 -6.17
CA CYS A 99 5.12 -30.07 -5.91
C CYS A 99 6.58 -30.55 -5.86
N LYS A 100 7.49 -29.76 -6.46
CA LYS A 100 8.94 -29.90 -6.25
C LYS A 100 9.33 -29.13 -4.99
N ARG A 101 9.83 -29.83 -3.98
CA ARG A 101 10.22 -29.27 -2.68
C ARG A 101 11.74 -29.04 -2.62
N SER A 102 12.19 -28.15 -1.75
CA SER A 102 13.64 -27.94 -1.52
C SER A 102 14.31 -29.18 -0.91
N ALA A 103 13.63 -29.82 0.05
CA ALA A 103 14.08 -31.05 0.69
C ALA A 103 12.89 -31.97 1.04
N ASP A 104 13.16 -33.27 1.18
CA ASP A 104 12.12 -34.26 1.55
C ASP A 104 11.54 -34.00 2.95
N ASN A 105 12.31 -33.35 3.83
CA ASN A 105 11.93 -32.98 5.20
C ASN A 105 11.66 -31.47 5.37
N ALA A 106 11.45 -30.73 4.28
CA ALA A 106 11.19 -29.29 4.35
C ALA A 106 9.94 -28.95 5.18
N GLU A 107 10.02 -27.93 6.03
CA GLU A 107 8.86 -27.43 6.76
C GLU A 107 7.92 -26.72 5.78
N ILE A 108 6.70 -27.26 5.64
CA ILE A 108 5.76 -26.84 4.60
C ILE A 108 4.40 -26.51 5.22
N THR A 109 3.76 -25.47 4.69
CA THR A 109 2.35 -25.16 4.94
C THR A 109 1.56 -25.18 3.63
N VAL A 110 0.38 -25.80 3.65
CA VAL A 110 -0.56 -25.84 2.52
C VAL A 110 -1.80 -25.04 2.89
N PHE A 111 -2.09 -24.00 2.12
CA PHE A 111 -3.37 -23.32 2.20
C PHE A 111 -4.39 -24.02 1.30
N LEU A 112 -5.61 -24.21 1.81
CA LEU A 112 -6.74 -24.72 1.05
C LEU A 112 -8.01 -23.93 1.31
N TYR A 113 -8.76 -23.64 0.26
CA TYR A 113 -10.10 -23.09 0.33
C TYR A 113 -10.99 -23.70 -0.74
N ILE A 114 -12.08 -24.35 -0.33
CA ILE A 114 -12.97 -25.08 -1.23
C ILE A 114 -14.22 -24.24 -1.47
N LEU A 115 -14.48 -23.88 -2.73
CA LEU A 115 -15.68 -23.17 -3.16
C LEU A 115 -16.41 -23.99 -4.23
N GLY A 116 -17.45 -24.71 -3.81
CA GLY A 116 -18.17 -25.62 -4.70
C GLY A 116 -17.27 -26.74 -5.23
N ARG A 117 -16.94 -26.70 -6.52
CA ARG A 117 -16.02 -27.64 -7.20
C ARG A 117 -14.62 -27.05 -7.47
N GLN A 118 -14.37 -25.82 -7.08
CA GLN A 118 -13.06 -25.16 -7.19
C GLN A 118 -12.30 -25.29 -5.86
N ILE A 119 -11.01 -25.59 -5.95
CA ILE A 119 -10.11 -25.71 -4.80
C ILE A 119 -8.99 -24.69 -4.99
N ASP A 120 -9.09 -23.57 -4.28
CA ASP A 120 -8.04 -22.57 -4.23
C ASP A 120 -6.93 -23.06 -3.30
N TYR A 121 -5.68 -23.01 -3.77
CA TYR A 121 -4.55 -23.50 -2.99
C TYR A 121 -3.25 -22.77 -3.31
N TYR A 122 -2.34 -22.83 -2.34
CA TYR A 122 -0.91 -22.58 -2.54
C TYR A 122 -0.11 -23.34 -1.48
N VAL A 123 1.19 -23.51 -1.71
CA VAL A 123 2.08 -24.21 -0.80
C VAL A 123 3.27 -23.31 -0.46
N ILE A 124 3.65 -23.30 0.81
CA ILE A 124 4.76 -22.52 1.35
C ILE A 124 5.86 -23.47 1.78
N ASP A 125 7.08 -23.21 1.32
CA ASP A 125 8.30 -23.81 1.84
C ASP A 125 8.98 -22.79 2.77
N HIS A 126 9.04 -23.08 4.07
CA HIS A 126 9.48 -22.14 5.10
C HIS A 126 11.01 -21.96 5.12
N GLU A 127 11.78 -22.92 4.63
CA GLU A 127 13.25 -22.85 4.62
C GLU A 127 13.78 -21.81 3.60
N PRO A 128 13.42 -21.87 2.30
CA PRO A 128 13.77 -20.82 1.34
C PRO A 128 12.83 -19.60 1.42
N LYS A 129 11.78 -19.64 2.25
CA LYS A 129 10.68 -18.65 2.28
C LYS A 129 10.05 -18.44 0.91
N ALA A 130 9.70 -19.54 0.25
CA ALA A 130 9.24 -19.53 -1.12
C ALA A 130 7.86 -20.17 -1.28
N ILE A 131 7.09 -19.64 -2.22
CA ILE A 131 5.82 -20.21 -2.64
C ILE A 131 6.02 -21.20 -3.78
N ILE A 132 5.38 -22.36 -3.67
CA ILE A 132 5.40 -23.44 -4.65
C ILE A 132 3.98 -23.86 -5.02
N TRP A 133 3.84 -24.42 -6.22
CA TRP A 133 2.58 -24.93 -6.77
C TRP A 133 2.77 -26.34 -7.32
N ALA A 134 1.66 -27.03 -7.62
CA ALA A 134 1.74 -28.29 -8.36
C ALA A 134 2.35 -28.06 -9.75
N ALA A 135 3.00 -29.08 -10.30
CA ALA A 135 3.68 -28.98 -11.59
C ALA A 135 2.75 -28.42 -12.69
N GLY A 136 3.21 -27.37 -13.38
CA GLY A 136 2.47 -26.72 -14.47
C GLY A 136 1.32 -25.79 -14.02
N GLN A 137 1.15 -25.56 -12.72
CA GLN A 137 0.07 -24.74 -12.16
C GLN A 137 0.58 -23.39 -11.60
N VAL A 138 1.76 -22.92 -12.01
CA VAL A 138 2.27 -21.62 -11.55
C VAL A 138 1.36 -20.50 -12.08
N PRO A 139 0.81 -19.61 -11.22
CA PRO A 139 -0.02 -18.50 -11.66
C PRO A 139 0.72 -17.61 -12.66
N GLU A 140 0.01 -17.03 -13.64
CA GLU A 140 0.61 -16.14 -14.65
C GLU A 140 1.34 -14.97 -13.99
N SER A 141 0.76 -14.43 -12.91
CA SER A 141 1.33 -13.36 -12.12
C SER A 141 2.68 -13.72 -11.52
N PHE A 142 3.01 -15.00 -11.38
CA PHE A 142 4.22 -15.51 -10.74
C PHE A 142 5.26 -16.12 -11.70
N LYS A 143 5.00 -16.09 -13.01
CA LYS A 143 6.04 -16.44 -13.99
C LYS A 143 7.20 -15.45 -13.88
N ASP A 144 8.42 -15.99 -13.91
CA ASP A 144 9.67 -15.22 -13.76
C ASP A 144 9.75 -14.38 -12.48
N ALA A 145 9.04 -14.79 -11.42
CA ALA A 145 9.06 -14.10 -10.14
C ALA A 145 10.48 -14.02 -9.55
N THR A 146 10.85 -12.84 -9.06
CA THR A 146 12.11 -12.66 -8.35
C THR A 146 12.02 -13.29 -6.96
N ARG A 147 13.18 -13.57 -6.35
CA ARG A 147 13.26 -14.03 -4.95
C ARG A 147 12.52 -13.09 -3.99
N ALA A 148 12.61 -11.78 -4.21
CA ALA A 148 11.91 -10.78 -3.40
C ALA A 148 10.38 -10.94 -3.45
N LYS A 149 9.83 -11.34 -4.60
CA LYS A 149 8.39 -11.60 -4.74
C LYS A 149 7.96 -12.86 -3.99
N HIS A 150 8.75 -13.93 -4.05
CA HIS A 150 8.53 -15.13 -3.24
C HIS A 150 8.53 -14.80 -1.74
N GLU A 151 9.53 -14.04 -1.28
CA GLU A 151 9.65 -13.66 0.12
C GLU A 151 8.50 -12.75 0.58
N HIS A 152 8.08 -11.78 -0.24
CA HIS A 152 6.93 -10.93 0.07
C HIS A 152 5.66 -11.74 0.29
N GLU A 153 5.37 -12.67 -0.61
CA GLU A 153 4.15 -13.48 -0.52
C GLU A 153 4.23 -14.50 0.63
N TYR A 154 5.43 -14.98 0.95
CA TYR A 154 5.68 -15.74 2.19
C TYR A 154 5.27 -14.94 3.42
N TRP A 155 5.68 -13.68 3.54
CA TRP A 155 5.31 -12.85 4.69
C TRP A 155 3.83 -12.46 4.69
N ILE A 156 3.17 -12.36 3.53
CA ILE A 156 1.71 -12.24 3.45
C ILE A 156 1.04 -13.50 3.98
N HIS A 157 1.55 -14.68 3.64
CA HIS A 157 1.07 -15.92 4.25
C HIS A 157 1.24 -15.92 5.77
N MET A 158 2.42 -15.54 6.28
CA MET A 158 2.68 -15.46 7.72
C MET A 158 1.79 -14.42 8.42
N GLU A 159 1.38 -13.37 7.71
CA GLU A 159 0.40 -12.39 8.21
C GLU A 159 -1.01 -12.98 8.23
N ASN A 160 -1.44 -13.67 7.16
CA ASN A 160 -2.77 -14.24 7.03
C ASN A 160 -3.00 -15.45 7.94
N PHE A 161 -1.96 -16.27 8.13
CA PHE A 161 -1.98 -17.52 8.89
C PHE A 161 -0.84 -17.53 9.92
N PRO A 162 -0.85 -16.60 10.90
CA PRO A 162 0.18 -16.50 11.91
C PRO A 162 0.10 -17.72 12.82
N GLY A 163 0.96 -18.70 12.56
CA GLY A 163 1.05 -19.88 13.38
C GLY A 163 1.49 -19.53 14.81
N PRO A 164 1.14 -20.36 15.81
CA PRO A 164 1.71 -20.32 17.15
C PRO A 164 3.22 -20.64 17.21
N ARG A 165 3.87 -20.79 16.04
CA ARG A 165 5.31 -20.67 15.91
C ARG A 165 5.67 -19.56 14.94
N PHE A 166 6.44 -18.67 15.52
CA PHE A 166 7.00 -17.47 14.95
C PHE A 166 8.10 -17.78 13.94
N SER A 167 8.17 -16.89 12.93
CA SER A 167 9.40 -16.35 12.31
C SER A 167 10.67 -16.75 13.05
N THR A 168 11.70 -17.19 12.36
CA THR A 168 12.92 -17.63 13.04
C THR A 168 13.48 -16.50 13.93
N PRO A 169 14.10 -16.77 15.09
CA PRO A 169 14.75 -15.72 15.89
C PRO A 169 15.68 -14.83 15.04
N GLU A 170 16.28 -15.43 14.01
CA GLU A 170 17.09 -14.78 12.99
C GLU A 170 16.29 -13.75 12.18
N ASP A 171 15.05 -14.03 11.81
CA ASP A 171 14.18 -13.12 11.07
C ASP A 171 13.77 -11.88 11.88
N LEU A 172 13.53 -12.03 13.20
CA LEU A 172 13.25 -10.91 14.08
C LEU A 172 14.50 -10.05 14.29
N CYS A 173 15.67 -10.69 14.45
CA CYS A 173 16.93 -9.98 14.53
C CYS A 173 17.18 -9.17 13.26
N LEU A 174 17.06 -9.81 12.09
CA LEU A 174 17.22 -9.17 10.80
C LEU A 174 16.20 -8.04 10.60
N LEU A 175 14.94 -8.22 11.01
CA LEU A 175 13.94 -7.15 10.95
C LEU A 175 14.39 -5.92 11.74
N LYS A 176 14.89 -6.10 12.97
CA LYS A 176 15.38 -4.99 13.80
C LYS A 176 16.57 -4.28 13.14
N GLU A 177 17.50 -5.03 12.56
CA GLU A 177 18.65 -4.48 11.83
C GLU A 177 18.21 -3.70 10.60
N VAL A 178 17.29 -4.24 9.80
CA VAL A 178 16.76 -3.57 8.61
C VAL A 178 16.03 -2.28 9.00
N LEU A 179 15.19 -2.32 10.04
CA LEU A 179 14.53 -1.13 10.57
C LEU A 179 15.54 -0.07 11.00
N ALA A 180 16.56 -0.45 11.77
CA ALA A 180 17.62 0.47 12.20
C ALA A 180 18.37 1.07 10.99
N SER A 181 18.69 0.27 9.97
CA SER A 181 19.34 0.75 8.75
C SER A 181 18.46 1.74 7.98
N ASN A 182 17.15 1.48 7.89
CA ASN A 182 16.20 2.40 7.25
C ASN A 182 16.07 3.72 8.02
N ALA A 183 16.15 3.70 9.35
CA ALA A 183 16.14 4.93 10.15
C ALA A 183 17.39 5.76 9.89
N ILE A 184 18.56 5.13 9.82
CA ILE A 184 19.83 5.82 9.49
C ILE A 184 19.75 6.41 8.08
N ASP A 185 19.29 5.63 7.09
CA ASP A 185 19.08 6.11 5.73
C ASP A 185 18.13 7.32 5.68
N ALA A 186 16.97 7.23 6.33
CA ALA A 186 16.00 8.33 6.40
C ALA A 186 16.51 9.58 7.14
N LEU A 187 17.43 9.42 8.10
CA LEU A 187 18.07 10.55 8.80
C LEU A 187 19.18 11.20 7.98
N THR A 188 19.86 10.43 7.13
CA THR A 188 21.07 10.87 6.41
C THR A 188 20.81 11.22 4.95
N SER A 189 19.67 10.80 4.39
CA SER A 189 19.27 11.00 3.00
C SER A 189 17.84 11.53 2.89
N GLU A 190 17.67 12.71 2.29
CA GLU A 190 16.34 13.25 1.95
C GLU A 190 15.62 12.32 0.94
N GLY A 191 16.40 11.65 0.08
CA GLY A 191 15.94 10.73 -0.95
C GLY A 191 15.69 9.29 -0.49
N SER A 192 15.77 9.00 0.82
CA SER A 192 15.64 7.65 1.40
C SER A 192 14.47 6.86 0.80
N THR A 193 14.60 5.55 0.59
CA THR A 193 13.46 4.72 0.12
C THR A 193 12.69 4.05 1.27
N SER A 194 12.96 4.45 2.52
CA SER A 194 12.28 3.91 3.70
C SER A 194 10.74 4.07 3.58
N PRO A 195 9.96 3.00 3.84
CA PRO A 195 8.49 3.06 3.83
C PRO A 195 7.89 3.78 5.05
N MET A 196 8.72 4.10 6.05
CA MET A 196 8.29 4.60 7.36
C MET A 196 9.16 5.78 7.79
N SER A 197 8.58 6.68 8.60
CA SER A 197 9.35 7.74 9.24
C SER A 197 10.26 7.20 10.34
N VAL A 198 11.29 7.96 10.68
CA VAL A 198 12.22 7.64 11.77
C VAL A 198 11.48 7.43 13.09
N GLN A 199 10.46 8.25 13.36
CA GLN A 199 9.63 8.15 14.56
C GLN A 199 8.84 6.84 14.59
N GLN A 200 8.23 6.45 13.46
CA GLN A 200 7.54 5.17 13.35
C GLN A 200 8.49 3.99 13.54
N ILE A 201 9.67 4.04 12.93
CA ILE A 201 10.69 3.01 13.07
C ILE A 201 11.11 2.84 14.54
N HIS A 202 11.41 3.93 15.24
CA HIS A 202 11.77 3.87 16.66
C HIS A 202 10.63 3.32 17.52
N ALA A 203 9.38 3.68 17.22
CA ALA A 203 8.22 3.13 17.92
C ALA A 203 8.10 1.61 17.70
N HIS A 204 8.28 1.14 16.47
CA HIS A 204 8.26 -0.28 16.14
C HIS A 204 9.40 -1.04 16.80
N LEU A 205 10.63 -0.52 16.75
CA LEU A 205 11.79 -1.14 17.42
C LEU A 205 11.54 -1.32 18.91
N LYS A 206 11.02 -0.29 19.58
CA LYS A 206 10.65 -0.36 21.00
C LYS A 206 9.58 -1.42 21.27
N SER A 207 8.56 -1.55 20.42
CA SER A 207 7.56 -2.61 20.55
C SER A 207 8.18 -4.01 20.42
N LEU A 208 9.12 -4.18 19.49
CA LEU A 208 9.80 -5.46 19.21
C LEU A 208 10.82 -5.85 20.29
N GLU A 209 11.19 -4.98 21.23
CA GLU A 209 12.09 -5.31 22.35
C GLU A 209 11.48 -6.36 23.28
N SER A 210 10.16 -6.37 23.43
CA SER A 210 9.45 -7.31 24.30
C SER A 210 9.21 -8.69 23.67
N PHE A 211 9.52 -8.85 22.38
CA PHE A 211 9.24 -10.07 21.65
C PHE A 211 10.29 -11.14 21.97
N SER A 212 9.84 -12.38 22.09
CA SER A 212 10.69 -13.51 22.43
C SER A 212 11.00 -14.37 21.20
N SER A 213 12.04 -15.18 21.29
CA SER A 213 12.39 -16.16 20.25
C SER A 213 11.35 -17.29 20.10
N SER A 214 10.41 -17.40 21.03
CA SER A 214 9.31 -18.36 21.01
C SER A 214 7.96 -17.63 20.91
N GLY A 215 7.86 -16.69 19.95
CA GLY A 215 6.70 -15.84 19.78
C GLY A 215 5.40 -16.61 19.52
N ASP A 216 4.29 -16.04 19.96
CA ASP A 216 2.93 -16.52 19.70
C ASP A 216 2.38 -15.97 18.36
N ALA A 217 1.12 -16.29 18.06
CA ALA A 217 0.47 -15.81 16.84
C ALA A 217 0.43 -14.26 16.74
N HIS A 218 0.33 -13.54 17.86
CA HIS A 218 0.34 -12.08 17.84
C HIS A 218 1.70 -11.51 17.45
N GLN A 219 2.79 -12.11 17.96
CA GLN A 219 4.14 -11.73 17.57
C GLN A 219 4.38 -12.02 16.08
N THR A 220 3.97 -13.20 15.59
CA THR A 220 4.11 -13.61 14.18
C THR A 220 3.44 -12.62 13.26
N TYR A 221 2.18 -12.32 13.55
CA TYR A 221 1.39 -11.34 12.82
C TYR A 221 2.06 -9.97 12.78
N ALA A 222 2.48 -9.44 13.94
CA ALA A 222 3.09 -8.11 14.01
C ALA A 222 4.38 -8.00 13.19
N VAL A 223 5.22 -9.05 13.22
CA VAL A 223 6.48 -9.10 12.47
C VAL A 223 6.25 -9.30 10.98
N ALA A 224 5.30 -10.16 10.62
CA ALA A 224 4.90 -10.34 9.23
C ALA A 224 4.39 -9.03 8.61
N ARG A 225 3.59 -8.25 9.35
CA ARG A 225 3.14 -6.92 8.90
C ARG A 225 4.29 -5.95 8.63
N LEU A 226 5.31 -5.93 9.49
CA LEU A 226 6.46 -5.05 9.29
C LEU A 226 7.32 -5.51 8.11
N TRP A 227 7.52 -6.82 7.95
CA TRP A 227 8.20 -7.38 6.79
C TRP A 227 7.47 -7.07 5.48
N ASN A 228 6.14 -7.18 5.46
CA ASN A 228 5.34 -6.85 4.28
C ASN A 228 5.54 -5.39 3.86
N LEU A 229 5.54 -4.44 4.79
CA LEU A 229 5.82 -3.02 4.49
C LEU A 229 7.23 -2.83 3.90
N ILE A 230 8.23 -3.49 4.47
CA ILE A 230 9.62 -3.40 4.00
C ILE A 230 9.77 -4.02 2.61
N LEU A 231 9.22 -5.21 2.40
CA LEU A 231 9.34 -5.95 1.15
C LEU A 231 8.55 -5.29 0.01
N GLN A 232 7.37 -4.73 0.31
CA GLN A 232 6.64 -3.93 -0.67
C GLN A 232 7.47 -2.72 -1.12
N SER A 233 8.12 -2.01 -0.20
CA SER A 233 9.04 -0.92 -0.58
C SER A 233 10.23 -1.42 -1.42
N ARG A 234 10.84 -2.54 -1.03
CA ARG A 234 11.94 -3.16 -1.77
C ARG A 234 11.55 -3.56 -3.19
N ILE A 235 10.37 -4.14 -3.38
CA ILE A 235 9.84 -4.53 -4.69
C ILE A 235 9.62 -3.28 -5.55
N ILE A 236 8.94 -2.26 -5.01
CA ILE A 236 8.66 -1.01 -5.73
C ILE A 236 9.96 -0.30 -6.15
N ASN A 237 11.01 -0.39 -5.33
CA ASN A 237 12.31 0.21 -5.60
C ASN A 237 13.32 -0.75 -6.25
N LYS A 238 12.86 -1.92 -6.75
CA LYS A 238 13.69 -2.92 -7.46
C LYS A 238 14.96 -3.31 -6.69
N TYR A 239 14.86 -3.38 -5.37
CA TYR A 239 15.97 -3.67 -4.45
C TYR A 239 16.72 -4.95 -4.85
N GLY A 240 18.05 -4.89 -4.84
CA GLY A 240 18.92 -6.03 -5.15
C GLY A 240 19.05 -6.35 -6.65
N THR A 241 18.53 -5.48 -7.53
CA THR A 241 18.69 -5.60 -9.00
C THR A 241 19.62 -4.49 -9.54
N PRO A 242 20.16 -4.63 -10.77
CA PRO A 242 20.91 -3.55 -11.42
C PRO A 242 20.11 -2.26 -11.64
N GLU A 243 18.77 -2.35 -11.62
CA GLU A 243 17.84 -1.22 -11.77
C GLU A 243 17.32 -0.69 -10.42
N ALA A 244 17.99 -1.03 -9.31
CA ALA A 244 17.56 -0.60 -7.98
C ALA A 244 17.50 0.93 -7.87
N ARG A 245 16.36 1.44 -7.38
CA ARG A 245 16.21 2.86 -7.06
C ARG A 245 16.82 3.11 -5.68
N LEU A 246 17.95 3.82 -5.66
CA LEU A 246 18.65 4.19 -4.42
C LEU A 246 18.18 5.53 -3.83
N ASP A 247 17.61 6.40 -4.67
CA ASP A 247 17.06 7.70 -4.28
C ASP A 247 15.67 7.86 -4.90
N ARG A 248 14.66 8.17 -4.07
CA ARG A 248 13.27 8.37 -4.51
C ARG A 248 13.10 9.54 -5.50
N PHE A 249 14.00 10.50 -5.48
CA PHE A 249 13.97 11.72 -6.29
C PHE A 249 14.94 11.68 -7.48
N ILE A 250 15.58 10.54 -7.78
CA ILE A 250 16.59 10.46 -8.84
C ILE A 250 16.10 11.04 -10.18
N THR A 251 14.89 10.68 -10.61
CA THR A 251 14.28 11.20 -11.85
C THR A 251 14.02 12.71 -11.79
N ILE A 252 13.66 13.24 -10.63
CA ILE A 252 13.40 14.67 -10.43
C ILE A 252 14.71 15.46 -10.47
N THR A 253 15.78 14.90 -9.89
CA THR A 253 17.11 15.51 -9.89
C THR A 253 17.68 15.55 -11.30
N ASP A 254 17.54 14.45 -12.06
CA ASP A 254 18.03 14.34 -13.43
C ASP A 254 17.20 15.15 -14.42
N SER A 255 15.89 15.29 -14.17
CA SER A 255 14.95 15.99 -15.04
C SER A 255 13.94 16.80 -14.21
N PRO A 256 14.31 18.02 -13.79
CA PRO A 256 13.43 18.87 -12.99
C PRO A 256 12.09 19.14 -13.66
N PRO A 257 10.98 19.13 -12.91
CA PRO A 257 9.66 19.31 -13.48
C PRO A 257 9.48 20.73 -13.98
N VAL A 258 9.10 20.87 -15.25
CA VAL A 258 8.85 22.16 -15.91
C VAL A 258 7.46 22.19 -16.51
N PHE A 259 6.84 23.37 -16.51
CA PHE A 259 5.57 23.56 -17.21
C PHE A 259 5.77 23.51 -18.72
N ALA A 260 4.89 22.80 -19.42
CA ALA A 260 4.89 22.67 -20.86
C ALA A 260 3.69 23.40 -21.49
N SER A 261 3.83 23.83 -22.75
CA SER A 261 2.72 24.33 -23.57
C SER A 261 1.89 25.44 -22.88
N SER A 262 0.56 25.36 -22.95
CA SER A 262 -0.38 26.30 -22.35
C SER A 262 -0.19 26.47 -20.83
N TYR A 263 0.20 25.42 -20.11
CA TYR A 263 0.46 25.52 -18.67
C TYR A 263 1.64 26.44 -18.35
N ALA A 264 2.65 26.54 -19.22
CA ALA A 264 3.74 27.49 -19.04
C ALA A 264 3.25 28.94 -19.13
N SER A 265 2.31 29.23 -20.04
CA SER A 265 1.68 30.54 -20.17
C SER A 265 0.79 30.87 -18.97
N ILE A 266 -0.01 29.90 -18.50
CA ILE A 266 -0.85 30.06 -17.31
C ILE A 266 0.03 30.29 -16.06
N ALA A 267 1.11 29.53 -15.90
CA ALA A 267 2.03 29.70 -14.78
C ALA A 267 2.64 31.11 -14.74
N LYS A 268 3.01 31.67 -15.91
CA LYS A 268 3.48 33.05 -16.02
C LYS A 268 2.41 34.07 -15.63
N LEU A 269 1.15 33.88 -16.08
CA LEU A 269 0.02 34.74 -15.68
C LEU A 269 -0.25 34.67 -14.17
N MET A 270 -0.02 33.51 -13.56
CA MET A 270 -0.09 33.28 -12.12
C MET A 270 1.19 33.71 -11.39
N LEU A 271 2.02 34.57 -12.00
CA LEU A 271 3.24 35.12 -11.41
C LEU A 271 4.22 34.04 -10.94
N ASN A 272 4.27 32.92 -11.66
CA ASN A 272 5.11 31.74 -11.39
C ASN A 272 4.86 31.07 -10.02
N ARG A 273 3.76 31.40 -9.32
CA ARG A 273 3.34 30.71 -8.09
C ARG A 273 3.19 29.18 -8.27
N PRO A 274 2.67 28.68 -9.41
CA PRO A 274 2.54 27.24 -9.61
C PRO A 274 3.86 26.45 -9.58
N ASN A 275 5.03 27.08 -9.78
CA ASN A 275 6.32 26.37 -9.78
C ASN A 275 6.61 25.70 -8.43
N ALA A 276 6.27 26.36 -7.32
CA ALA A 276 6.44 25.79 -5.99
C ALA A 276 5.52 24.58 -5.79
N HIS A 277 4.27 24.67 -6.24
CA HIS A 277 3.33 23.55 -6.18
C HIS A 277 3.74 22.41 -7.11
N LEU A 278 4.30 22.69 -8.29
CA LEU A 278 4.81 21.69 -9.21
C LEU A 278 5.93 20.87 -8.56
N GLY A 279 6.91 21.55 -7.97
CA GLY A 279 7.99 20.89 -7.23
C GLY A 279 7.51 20.06 -6.03
N ARG A 280 6.42 20.46 -5.37
CA ARG A 280 5.81 19.66 -4.27
C ARG A 280 5.04 18.45 -4.81
N CYS A 281 4.22 18.64 -5.86
CA CYS A 281 3.45 17.55 -6.48
C CYS A 281 4.39 16.48 -7.05
N SER A 282 5.43 16.89 -7.78
CA SER A 282 6.39 15.96 -8.37
C SER A 282 7.14 15.16 -7.31
N ARG A 283 7.45 15.74 -6.15
CA ARG A 283 8.08 14.99 -5.03
C ARG A 283 7.12 14.01 -4.36
N ALA A 284 5.86 14.42 -4.14
CA ALA A 284 4.85 13.56 -3.54
C ALA A 284 4.42 12.41 -4.47
N TRP A 285 4.62 12.56 -5.77
CA TRP A 285 4.27 11.62 -6.82
C TRP A 285 5.47 11.25 -7.72
N ALA A 286 6.64 11.09 -7.10
CA ALA A 286 7.87 10.78 -7.82
C ALA A 286 7.76 9.41 -8.50
N ASP A 287 8.00 9.35 -9.82
CA ASP A 287 7.90 8.12 -10.62
C ASP A 287 6.58 7.33 -10.44
N ARG A 288 5.48 8.04 -10.17
CA ARG A 288 4.17 7.45 -9.85
C ARG A 288 4.15 6.54 -8.63
N ILE A 289 5.03 6.82 -7.66
CA ILE A 289 5.11 6.13 -6.39
C ILE A 289 4.83 7.14 -5.29
N ALA A 290 3.78 6.88 -4.51
CA ALA A 290 3.47 7.66 -3.34
C ALA A 290 4.13 7.06 -2.09
N TYR A 291 4.64 7.94 -1.25
CA TYR A 291 5.08 7.61 0.11
C TYR A 291 4.16 8.32 1.10
N THR A 292 3.74 7.60 2.14
CA THR A 292 2.83 8.11 3.18
C THR A 292 3.34 9.42 3.80
N GLU A 293 4.62 9.50 4.12
CA GLU A 293 5.21 10.69 4.74
C GLU A 293 5.27 11.89 3.78
N GLU A 294 5.62 11.67 2.50
CA GLU A 294 5.62 12.76 1.52
C GLU A 294 4.20 13.26 1.22
N TRP A 295 3.22 12.35 1.22
CA TRP A 295 1.82 12.71 1.08
C TRP A 295 1.33 13.58 2.24
N ARG A 296 1.62 13.17 3.49
CA ARG A 296 1.29 13.96 4.68
C ARG A 296 1.99 15.33 4.66
N LYS A 297 3.27 15.37 4.29
CA LYS A 297 4.04 16.61 4.15
C LYS A 297 3.44 17.52 3.06
N TYR A 298 3.05 16.96 1.93
CA TYR A 298 2.38 17.67 0.85
C TYR A 298 1.06 18.30 1.30
N LYS A 299 0.15 17.51 1.90
CA LYS A 299 -1.13 17.99 2.43
C LYS A 299 -0.93 19.09 3.47
N THR A 300 -0.20 18.80 4.53
CA THR A 300 0.00 19.74 5.65
C THR A 300 0.63 21.05 5.22
N THR A 301 1.54 21.03 4.24
CA THR A 301 2.15 22.24 3.67
C THR A 301 1.11 23.06 2.89
N ASN A 302 0.35 22.43 2.00
CA ASN A 302 -0.66 23.11 1.20
C ASN A 302 -1.81 23.65 2.07
N GLU A 303 -2.30 22.86 3.04
CA GLU A 303 -3.36 23.27 3.96
C GLU A 303 -2.95 24.49 4.80
N ARG A 304 -1.71 24.52 5.28
CA ARG A 304 -1.17 25.67 6.02
C ARG A 304 -1.16 26.92 5.14
N GLU A 305 -0.72 26.78 3.90
CA GLU A 305 -0.68 27.87 2.93
C GLU A 305 -2.08 28.38 2.59
N TRP A 306 -3.05 27.48 2.31
CA TRP A 306 -4.43 27.87 2.03
C TRP A 306 -5.12 28.54 3.22
N LYS A 307 -4.85 28.10 4.45
CA LYS A 307 -5.32 28.78 5.67
C LYS A 307 -4.80 30.21 5.78
N GLN A 308 -3.51 30.42 5.48
CA GLN A 308 -2.91 31.75 5.47
C GLN A 308 -3.50 32.63 4.35
N ILE A 309 -3.68 32.07 3.15
CA ILE A 309 -4.28 32.78 2.01
C ILE A 309 -5.72 33.19 2.32
N MET A 310 -6.55 32.32 2.90
CA MET A 310 -7.90 32.68 3.33
C MET A 310 -7.90 33.86 4.28
N ALA A 311 -7.04 33.86 5.30
CA ALA A 311 -6.96 34.95 6.28
C ALA A 311 -6.58 36.28 5.60
N LEU A 312 -5.56 36.28 4.75
CA LEU A 312 -5.14 37.48 4.00
C LEU A 312 -6.20 37.95 2.99
N ALA A 313 -6.89 37.02 2.34
CA ALA A 313 -7.98 37.33 1.42
C ALA A 313 -9.13 38.03 2.15
N CYS A 314 -9.53 37.56 3.34
CA CYS A 314 -10.55 38.22 4.16
C CYS A 314 -10.14 39.65 4.55
N VAL A 315 -8.87 39.88 4.90
CA VAL A 315 -8.36 41.24 5.17
C VAL A 315 -8.48 42.12 3.93
N LEU A 316 -8.10 41.62 2.75
CA LEU A 316 -8.23 42.38 1.50
C LEU A 316 -9.68 42.62 1.08
N VAL A 317 -10.60 41.69 1.36
CA VAL A 317 -12.04 41.91 1.17
C VAL A 317 -12.50 43.11 2.02
N ILE A 318 -12.19 43.12 3.31
CA ILE A 318 -12.56 44.20 4.23
C ILE A 318 -11.93 45.53 3.77
N ALA A 319 -10.63 45.53 3.46
CA ALA A 319 -9.92 46.72 2.99
C ALA A 319 -10.52 47.25 1.67
N SER A 320 -10.84 46.37 0.73
CA SER A 320 -11.42 46.75 -0.55
C SER A 320 -12.83 47.33 -0.39
N LEU A 321 -13.64 46.76 0.51
CA LEU A 321 -14.96 47.30 0.85
C LEU A 321 -14.86 48.70 1.48
N LEU A 322 -13.92 48.92 2.39
CA LEU A 322 -13.71 50.24 3.00
C LEU A 322 -13.26 51.27 1.96
N ALA A 323 -12.25 50.95 1.15
CA ALA A 323 -11.75 51.84 0.10
C ALA A 323 -12.82 52.14 -0.97
N SER A 324 -13.68 51.17 -1.31
CA SER A 324 -14.76 51.38 -2.28
C SER A 324 -15.76 52.46 -1.88
N LYS A 325 -15.91 52.75 -0.59
CA LYS A 325 -16.80 53.81 -0.08
C LYS A 325 -16.23 55.22 -0.27
N GLN A 326 -14.92 55.33 -0.47
CA GLN A 326 -14.20 56.61 -0.49
C GLN A 326 -13.94 57.14 -1.93
N ASN A 327 -14.08 56.30 -2.96
CA ASN A 327 -13.57 56.61 -4.30
C ASN A 327 -14.61 57.25 -5.25
N SER A 328 -14.19 58.31 -5.96
CA SER A 328 -14.95 58.95 -7.05
C SER A 328 -14.91 58.14 -8.36
N CYS A 329 -15.89 58.38 -9.23
CA CYS A 329 -16.38 57.51 -10.32
C CYS A 329 -15.36 56.75 -11.19
N LEU A 330 -14.15 57.28 -11.44
CA LEU A 330 -13.20 56.68 -12.40
C LEU A 330 -12.38 55.49 -11.84
N PHE A 331 -12.39 55.25 -10.53
CA PHE A 331 -11.51 54.25 -9.87
C PHE A 331 -12.26 53.06 -9.26
N LYS A 332 -13.52 52.84 -9.68
CA LYS A 332 -14.36 51.73 -9.21
C LYS A 332 -13.94 50.37 -9.78
N ILE A 333 -13.44 50.34 -11.02
CA ILE A 333 -13.05 49.09 -11.70
C ILE A 333 -11.90 48.35 -10.98
N PRO A 334 -10.75 48.98 -10.66
CA PRO A 334 -9.65 48.28 -9.97
C PRO A 334 -10.06 47.83 -8.56
N ILE A 335 -10.84 48.60 -7.82
CA ILE A 335 -11.26 48.19 -6.47
C ILE A 335 -12.28 47.03 -6.48
N HIS A 336 -13.22 47.02 -7.43
CA HIS A 336 -14.17 45.91 -7.56
C HIS A 336 -13.50 44.63 -8.08
N THR A 337 -12.51 44.75 -8.98
CA THR A 337 -11.71 43.59 -9.41
C THR A 337 -10.87 43.04 -8.26
N ALA A 338 -10.25 43.89 -7.43
CA ALA A 338 -9.56 43.46 -6.21
C ALA A 338 -10.49 42.72 -5.24
N LEU A 339 -11.70 43.24 -5.02
CA LEU A 339 -12.72 42.60 -4.18
C LEU A 339 -13.15 41.22 -4.72
N LEU A 340 -13.45 41.13 -6.02
CA LEU A 340 -13.86 39.87 -6.64
C LEU A 340 -12.74 38.81 -6.57
N MET A 341 -11.50 39.21 -6.86
CA MET A 341 -10.35 38.31 -6.81
C MET A 341 -10.04 37.83 -5.39
N SER A 342 -10.19 38.69 -4.37
CA SER A 342 -10.01 38.27 -2.97
C SER A 342 -11.12 37.32 -2.50
N LEU A 343 -12.37 37.55 -2.89
CA LEU A 343 -13.46 36.59 -2.63
C LEU A 343 -13.20 35.24 -3.31
N ALA A 344 -12.78 35.25 -4.58
CA ALA A 344 -12.43 34.03 -5.30
C ALA A 344 -11.21 33.31 -4.69
N ALA A 345 -10.21 34.06 -4.20
CA ALA A 345 -9.07 33.51 -3.47
C ALA A 345 -9.50 32.81 -2.17
N ALA A 346 -10.38 33.44 -1.39
CA ALA A 346 -10.91 32.85 -0.16
C ALA A 346 -11.75 31.60 -0.45
N ALA A 347 -12.65 31.66 -1.43
CA ALA A 347 -13.50 30.53 -1.81
C ALA A 347 -12.70 29.33 -2.35
N SER A 348 -11.71 29.59 -3.21
CA SER A 348 -10.84 28.52 -3.75
C SER A 348 -9.93 27.91 -2.68
N ALA A 349 -9.36 28.73 -1.78
CA ALA A 349 -8.58 28.20 -0.66
C ALA A 349 -9.43 27.39 0.33
N TYR A 350 -10.68 27.81 0.58
CA TYR A 350 -11.62 27.04 1.39
C TYR A 350 -11.94 25.68 0.75
N TYR A 351 -12.29 25.68 -0.54
CA TYR A 351 -12.62 24.45 -1.26
C TYR A 351 -11.47 23.45 -1.26
N LEU A 352 -10.24 23.90 -1.55
CA LEU A 352 -9.06 23.04 -1.55
C LEU A 352 -8.71 22.53 -0.14
N LEU A 353 -8.91 23.36 0.90
CA LEU A 353 -8.73 22.93 2.28
C LEU A 353 -9.74 21.85 2.67
N ASP A 354 -11.02 22.06 2.36
CA ASP A 354 -12.09 21.10 2.65
C ASP A 354 -11.84 19.77 1.92
N GLU A 355 -11.50 19.82 0.62
CA GLU A 355 -11.13 18.63 -0.15
C GLU A 355 -9.95 17.90 0.50
N SER A 356 -8.87 18.60 0.84
CA SER A 356 -7.68 17.99 1.46
C SER A 356 -7.98 17.33 2.81
N GLN A 357 -8.83 17.95 3.63
CA GLN A 357 -9.23 17.39 4.92
C GLN A 357 -10.07 16.12 4.78
N ASN A 358 -10.79 15.97 3.67
CA ASN A 358 -11.59 14.78 3.36
C ASN A 358 -10.77 13.64 2.72
N LEU A 359 -9.53 13.89 2.31
CA LEU A 359 -8.62 12.85 1.79
C LEU A 359 -7.96 12.08 2.94
N GLY A 360 -7.75 10.78 2.76
CA GLY A 360 -6.96 9.97 3.69
C GLY A 360 -5.47 10.37 3.74
N ASP A 361 -4.74 9.78 4.68
CA ASP A 361 -3.34 10.14 5.00
C ASP A 361 -2.31 9.07 4.59
N HIS A 362 -2.69 8.08 3.79
CA HIS A 362 -1.81 6.96 3.40
C HIS A 362 -1.36 7.06 1.95
N ALA A 363 -0.27 6.34 1.61
CA ALA A 363 0.24 6.25 0.25
C ALA A 363 -0.81 5.77 -0.78
N ALA A 364 -1.76 4.93 -0.36
CA ALA A 364 -2.87 4.50 -1.22
C ALA A 364 -3.78 5.68 -1.59
N ASP A 365 -4.16 6.52 -0.63
CA ASP A 365 -4.98 7.71 -0.84
C ASP A 365 -4.29 8.70 -1.78
N ALA A 366 -2.99 8.90 -1.58
CA ALA A 366 -2.15 9.72 -2.45
C ALA A 366 -2.12 9.17 -3.88
N SER A 367 -1.97 7.84 -4.03
CA SER A 367 -1.94 7.19 -5.33
C SER A 367 -3.25 7.39 -6.07
N THR A 368 -4.39 7.20 -5.40
CA THR A 368 -5.71 7.48 -5.96
C THR A 368 -5.83 8.95 -6.36
N TYR A 369 -5.47 9.88 -5.47
CA TYR A 369 -5.56 11.32 -5.74
C TYR A 369 -4.78 11.74 -6.99
N PHE A 370 -3.52 11.30 -7.11
CA PHE A 370 -2.67 11.66 -8.24
C PHE A 370 -3.04 10.92 -9.51
N GLN A 371 -3.35 9.62 -9.47
CA GLN A 371 -3.74 8.85 -10.66
C GLN A 371 -5.02 9.39 -11.30
N GLU A 372 -6.00 9.82 -10.50
CA GLU A 372 -7.25 10.41 -11.01
C GLU A 372 -7.05 11.78 -11.67
N ARG A 373 -5.99 12.51 -11.30
CA ARG A 373 -5.80 13.93 -11.67
C ARG A 373 -4.59 14.15 -12.58
N GLU A 374 -3.68 13.19 -12.67
CA GLU A 374 -2.53 13.28 -13.57
C GLU A 374 -2.98 13.16 -15.02
N GLU A 375 -2.33 13.94 -15.88
CA GLU A 375 -2.56 13.89 -17.31
C GLU A 375 -1.44 13.11 -17.99
N ILE A 376 -1.78 12.31 -19.01
CA ILE A 376 -0.78 11.46 -19.70
C ILE A 376 0.39 12.30 -20.25
N LEU A 377 0.11 13.47 -20.81
CA LEU A 377 1.10 14.34 -21.45
C LEU A 377 1.73 15.37 -20.50
N TYR A 378 0.98 15.82 -19.49
CA TYR A 378 1.37 16.95 -18.63
C TYR A 378 1.64 16.54 -17.17
N GLY A 379 1.44 15.27 -16.83
CA GLY A 379 1.64 14.72 -15.50
C GLY A 379 0.87 15.50 -14.44
N VAL A 380 1.58 15.98 -13.43
CA VAL A 380 1.02 16.70 -12.28
C VAL A 380 0.91 18.22 -12.48
N GLN A 381 1.18 18.75 -13.68
CA GLN A 381 1.14 20.19 -13.94
C GLN A 381 -0.22 20.82 -13.66
N ARG A 382 -1.31 20.17 -14.07
CA ARG A 382 -2.67 20.65 -13.79
C ARG A 382 -2.94 20.78 -12.29
N ILE A 383 -2.50 19.79 -11.51
CA ILE A 383 -2.63 19.78 -10.04
C ILE A 383 -1.89 20.99 -9.45
N ALA A 384 -0.66 21.23 -9.92
CA ALA A 384 0.14 22.38 -9.49
C ALA A 384 -0.53 23.73 -9.78
N ILE A 385 -1.15 23.86 -10.97
CA ILE A 385 -1.91 25.06 -11.35
C ILE A 385 -3.11 25.25 -10.42
N VAL A 386 -3.93 24.21 -10.23
CA VAL A 386 -5.13 24.26 -9.38
C VAL A 386 -4.78 24.67 -7.95
N ASN A 387 -3.75 24.06 -7.36
CA ASN A 387 -3.33 24.36 -5.99
C ASN A 387 -2.79 25.78 -5.80
N ALA A 388 -2.29 26.41 -6.88
CA ALA A 388 -1.76 27.77 -6.87
C ALA A 388 -2.83 28.85 -7.12
N ILE A 389 -4.05 28.47 -7.53
CA ILE A 389 -5.14 29.41 -7.83
C ILE A 389 -5.37 30.41 -6.69
N PRO A 390 -5.54 29.97 -5.42
CA PRO A 390 -5.85 30.91 -4.36
C PRO A 390 -4.75 31.96 -4.16
N GLN A 391 -3.48 31.54 -4.25
CA GLN A 391 -2.34 32.44 -4.07
C GLN A 391 -2.22 33.43 -5.23
N ALA A 392 -2.40 32.97 -6.47
CA ALA A 392 -2.35 33.84 -7.64
C ALA A 392 -3.46 34.90 -7.58
N LEU A 393 -4.69 34.50 -7.25
CA LEU A 393 -5.83 35.41 -7.09
C LEU A 393 -5.59 36.43 -5.97
N LEU A 394 -5.02 36.00 -4.84
CA LEU A 394 -4.67 36.89 -3.73
C LEU A 394 -3.66 37.97 -4.17
N VAL A 395 -2.60 37.58 -4.89
CA VAL A 395 -1.58 38.53 -5.35
C VAL A 395 -2.15 39.50 -6.38
N TRP A 396 -2.95 39.02 -7.33
CA TRP A 396 -3.65 39.91 -8.27
C TRP A 396 -4.59 40.87 -7.56
N SER A 397 -5.36 40.39 -6.58
CA SER A 397 -6.21 41.22 -5.73
C SER A 397 -5.43 42.35 -5.06
N PHE A 398 -4.27 42.01 -4.47
CA PHE A 398 -3.40 43.00 -3.85
C PHE A 398 -2.86 44.04 -4.85
N ILE A 399 -2.44 43.62 -6.05
CA ILE A 399 -1.97 44.54 -7.09
C ILE A 399 -3.08 45.52 -7.48
N PHE A 400 -4.29 45.03 -7.77
CA PHE A 400 -5.41 45.91 -8.12
C PHE A 400 -5.85 46.82 -6.98
N PHE A 401 -5.79 46.35 -5.73
CA PHE A 401 -6.05 47.17 -4.55
C PHE A 401 -5.04 48.32 -4.46
N VAL A 402 -3.74 48.03 -4.56
CA VAL A 402 -2.67 49.03 -4.55
C VAL A 402 -2.84 50.04 -5.70
N LEU A 403 -3.10 49.56 -6.92
CA LEU A 403 -3.38 50.44 -8.06
C LEU A 403 -4.59 51.36 -7.79
N SER A 404 -5.65 50.84 -7.15
CA SER A 404 -6.79 51.67 -6.79
C SER A 404 -6.49 52.73 -5.73
N VAL A 405 -5.51 52.49 -4.85
CA VAL A 405 -5.18 53.40 -3.73
C VAL A 405 -4.11 54.42 -4.09
N PHE A 406 -3.13 54.06 -4.94
CA PHE A 406 -2.05 54.98 -5.34
C PHE A 406 -2.39 55.87 -6.53
N PHE A 407 -3.31 55.45 -7.40
CA PHE A 407 -3.82 56.28 -8.50
C PHE A 407 -5.10 57.05 -8.10
N LEU A 408 -5.32 57.22 -6.78
CA LEU A 408 -6.46 57.88 -6.14
C LEU A 408 -6.39 59.41 -6.19
#